data_AF-A0A497J0T7-F1
#
_entry.id   AF-A0A497J0T7-F1
#
_cell.length_a   1.000
_cell.length_b   1.000
_cell.length_c   1.000
_cell.angle_alpha   90.00
_cell.angle_beta   90.00
_cell.angle_gamma   90.00
#
_symmetry.space_group_name_H-M   'P 1'
#
loop_
_entity.id
_entity.type
_entity.pdbx_description
1 polymer ?
#
loop_
_entity_poly.entity_id
_entity_poly.type
_entity_poly.pdbx_seq_one_letter_code
_entity_poly.pdbx_strand_id
1 'polypeptide(L)'
;MKTISPFWRRVRELMREIAIREYMWSNRQLGVWNLPTDEELKEGGYLERAKSEAIRIAQMEGLSTLKKLGLRKDRSQTHLR
;
A
#
# COMPACT_ATOMS: atom_id res chain seq x y z
N MET A 1 7.31 -4.86 -22.89
CA MET A 1 7.01 -4.00 -21.74
C MET A 1 6.17 -4.82 -20.75
N LYS A 2 6.66 -5.08 -19.54
CA LYS A 2 5.88 -5.80 -18.52
C LYS A 2 4.79 -4.86 -18.01
N THR A 3 3.54 -5.09 -18.39
CA THR A 3 2.37 -4.37 -17.86
C THR A 3 2.31 -4.64 -16.35
N ILE A 4 2.80 -3.70 -15.56
CA ILE A 4 2.70 -3.78 -14.10
C ILE A 4 1.22 -3.65 -13.77
N SER A 5 0.68 -4.64 -13.05
CA SER A 5 -0.71 -4.62 -12.60
C SER A 5 -1.01 -3.31 -11.87
N PRO A 6 -2.13 -2.61 -12.18
CA PRO A 6 -2.51 -1.37 -11.50
C PRO A 6 -2.53 -1.51 -9.97
N PHE A 7 -2.89 -2.69 -9.46
CA PHE A 7 -2.84 -3.01 -8.04
C PHE A 7 -1.42 -2.93 -7.49
N TRP A 8 -0.46 -3.61 -8.12
CA TRP A 8 0.94 -3.61 -7.66
C TRP A 8 1.61 -2.25 -7.84
N ARG A 9 1.18 -1.44 -8.81
CA ARG A 9 1.60 -0.04 -8.92
C ARG A 9 1.16 0.75 -7.69
N ARG A 10 -0.13 0.65 -7.31
CA ARG A 10 -0.68 1.33 -6.13
C ARG A 10 -0.02 0.86 -4.83
N VAL A 11 0.24 -0.44 -4.69
CA VAL A 11 0.97 -0.98 -3.53
C VAL A 11 2.36 -0.34 -3.41
N ARG A 12 3.11 -0.20 -4.52
CA ARG A 12 4.44 0.43 -4.47
C ARG A 12 4.38 1.92 -4.08
N GLU A 13 3.40 2.65 -4.58
CA GLU A 13 3.17 4.05 -4.19
C GLU A 13 2.91 4.15 -2.68
N LEU A 14 1.97 3.35 -2.17
CA LEU A 14 1.65 3.31 -0.73
C LEU A 14 2.82 2.87 0.13
N MET A 15 3.62 1.90 -0.33
CA MET A 15 4.83 1.48 0.37
C MET A 15 5.80 2.65 0.56
N ARG A 16 6.00 3.46 -0.49
CA ARG A 16 6.88 4.62 -0.43
C ARG A 16 6.32 5.71 0.49
N GLU A 17 5.02 6.02 0.38
CA GLU A 17 4.37 7.02 1.24
C GLU A 17 4.45 6.66 2.72
N ILE A 18 4.16 5.40 3.07
CA ILE A 18 4.22 4.91 4.46
C ILE A 18 5.67 4.90 4.95
N ALA A 19 6.61 4.42 4.14
CA ALA A 19 8.02 4.37 4.51
C ALA A 19 8.61 5.78 4.75
N ILE A 20 8.28 6.76 3.91
CA ILE A 20 8.65 8.17 4.12
C ILE A 20 8.08 8.68 5.43
N ARG A 21 6.78 8.44 5.67
CA ARG A 21 6.12 8.90 6.90
C ARG A 21 6.75 8.31 8.15
N GLU A 22 7.06 7.01 8.14
CA GLU A 22 7.76 6.35 9.25
C GLU A 22 9.17 6.91 9.44
N TYR A 23 9.95 7.01 8.37
CA TYR A 23 11.30 7.59 8.43
C TYR A 23 11.26 9.00 9.02
N MET A 24 10.37 9.87 8.52
CA MET A 24 10.27 11.24 9.02
C MET A 24 9.81 11.28 10.48
N TRP A 25 8.90 10.40 10.88
CA TRP A 25 8.46 10.34 12.28
C TRP A 25 9.58 9.89 13.21
N SER A 26 10.34 8.86 12.82
CA SER A 26 11.49 8.35 13.58
C SER A 26 12.63 9.36 13.66
N ASN A 27 12.90 10.09 12.58
CA ASN A 27 13.97 11.09 12.51
C ASN A 27 13.53 12.50 12.95
N ARG A 28 12.25 12.67 13.29
CA ARG A 28 11.70 13.96 13.77
C ARG A 28 12.45 14.50 14.98
N GLN A 29 12.84 13.62 15.90
CA GLN A 29 13.59 14.01 17.11
C GLN A 29 15.04 14.36 16.81
N LEU A 30 15.59 13.89 15.69
CA LEU A 30 16.95 14.18 15.23
C LEU A 30 17.02 15.50 14.44
N GLY A 31 15.89 16.20 14.25
CA GLY A 31 15.84 17.45 13.50
C GLY A 31 16.10 17.28 12.00
N VAL A 32 16.03 16.06 11.47
CA VAL A 32 16.17 15.77 10.04
C VAL A 32 14.80 15.89 9.38
N TRP A 33 14.65 16.92 8.54
CA TRP A 33 13.40 17.23 7.82
C TRP A 33 13.48 16.97 6.32
N ASN A 34 14.64 16.49 5.85
CA ASN A 34 14.81 16.14 4.45
C ASN A 34 13.99 14.90 4.11
N LEU A 35 13.45 14.86 2.90
CA LEU A 35 12.82 13.66 2.38
C LEU A 35 13.89 12.57 2.22
N PRO A 36 13.64 11.35 2.71
CA PRO A 36 14.59 10.26 2.56
C PRO A 36 14.70 9.83 1.10
N THR A 37 15.90 9.41 0.73
CA THR A 37 16.17 8.73 -0.53
C THR A 37 15.65 7.30 -0.50
N ASP A 38 15.44 6.70 -1.68
CA ASP A 38 15.01 5.29 -1.78
C ASP A 38 16.03 4.32 -1.15
N GLU A 39 17.31 4.70 -1.13
CA GLU A 39 18.39 3.94 -0.49
C GLU A 39 18.24 3.95 1.03
N GLU A 40 18.06 5.12 1.64
CA GLU A 40 17.82 5.24 3.09
C GLU A 40 16.57 4.49 3.56
N LEU A 41 15.49 4.56 2.76
CA LEU A 41 14.26 3.82 3.06
C LEU A 41 14.46 2.29 2.99
N LYS A 42 15.36 1.84 2.11
CA LYS A 42 15.71 0.42 1.94
C LYS A 42 16.65 -0.05 3.05
N GLU A 43 17.71 0.69 3.34
CA GLU A 43 18.67 0.39 4.40
C GLU A 43 18.03 0.38 5.78
N GLY A 44 17.14 1.35 6.05
CA GLY A 44 16.37 1.40 7.29
C GLY A 44 15.26 0.35 7.40
N GLY A 45 15.05 -0.47 6.36
CA GLY A 45 14.01 -1.50 6.33
C GLY A 45 12.57 -0.96 6.33
N TYR A 46 12.38 0.35 6.14
CA TYR A 46 11.07 1.01 6.16
C TYR A 46 10.18 0.50 5.02
N LEU A 47 10.76 0.24 3.84
CA LEU A 47 10.01 -0.33 2.71
C LEU A 47 9.47 -1.73 3.01
N GLU A 48 10.22 -2.59 3.71
CA GLU A 48 9.75 -3.93 4.03
C GLU A 48 8.62 -3.90 5.08
N ARG A 49 8.74 -3.02 6.08
CA ARG A 49 7.69 -2.81 7.10
C ARG A 49 6.41 -2.27 6.48
N ALA A 50 6.54 -1.30 5.58
CA ALA A 50 5.42 -0.69 4.87
C ALA A 50 4.67 -1.65 3.93
N LYS A 51 5.30 -2.76 3.51
CA LYS A 51 4.72 -3.70 2.53
C LYS A 51 3.38 -4.27 2.97
N SER A 52 3.30 -4.80 4.18
CA SER A 52 2.09 -5.45 4.69
C SER A 52 0.93 -4.45 4.82
N GLU A 53 1.23 -3.24 5.29
CA GLU A 53 0.24 -2.19 5.45
C GLU A 53 -0.22 -1.62 4.09
N ALA A 54 0.71 -1.41 3.15
CA ALA A 54 0.39 -0.97 1.80
C ALA A 54 -0.51 -1.95 1.05
N ILE A 55 -0.26 -3.26 1.18
CA ILE A 55 -1.13 -4.30 0.60
C ILE A 55 -2.54 -4.22 1.20
N ARG A 56 -2.64 -4.09 2.53
CA ARG A 56 -3.92 -4.01 3.24
C ARG A 56 -4.73 -2.78 2.80
N ILE A 57 -4.09 -1.62 2.69
CA ILE A 57 -4.73 -0.37 2.24
C ILE A 57 -5.17 -0.51 0.77
N ALA A 58 -4.29 -0.99 -0.11
CA ALA A 58 -4.63 -1.18 -1.53
C ALA A 58 -5.80 -2.16 -1.71
N GLN A 59 -5.85 -3.23 -0.91
CA GLN A 59 -6.97 -4.17 -0.89
C GLN A 59 -8.27 -3.50 -0.43
N MET A 60 -8.22 -2.68 0.63
CA MET A 60 -9.38 -1.93 1.12
C MET A 60 -9.88 -0.90 0.09
N GLU A 61 -8.97 -0.17 -0.57
CA GLU A 61 -9.30 0.75 -1.66
C GLU A 61 -9.97 0.01 -2.84
N GLY A 62 -9.42 -1.14 -3.24
CA GLY A 62 -9.98 -1.99 -4.28
C GLY A 62 -11.37 -2.55 -3.92
N LEU A 63 -11.54 -3.08 -2.71
CA LEU A 63 -12.82 -3.59 -2.21
C LEU A 63 -13.87 -2.48 -2.08
N SER A 64 -13.47 -1.30 -1.66
CA SER A 64 -14.35 -0.12 -1.59
C SER A 64 -14.79 0.32 -2.98
N THR A 65 -13.89 0.27 -3.95
CA THR A 65 -14.20 0.52 -5.37
C THR A 65 -15.19 -0.51 -5.90
N LEU A 66 -15.00 -1.80 -5.63
CA LEU A 66 -15.94 -2.87 -6.04
C LEU A 66 -17.32 -2.73 -5.37
N LYS A 67 -17.36 -2.35 -4.08
CA LYS A 67 -18.60 -2.08 -3.35
C LYS A 67 -19.36 -0.88 -3.95
N LYS A 68 -18.66 0.19 -4.33
CA LYS A 68 -19.24 1.36 -5.02
C LYS A 68 -19.80 0.98 -6.40
N LEU A 69 -19.15 0.06 -7.10
CA LEU A 69 -19.59 -0.45 -8.40
C LEU A 69 -20.72 -1.48 -8.32
N GLY A 70 -21.25 -1.79 -7.12
CA GLY A 70 -22.31 -2.80 -6.94
C GLY A 70 -21.87 -4.24 -7.21
N LEU A 71 -20.59 -4.48 -7.49
CA LEU A 71 -20.01 -5.79 -7.79
C LEU A 71 -19.68 -6.54 -6.49
N ARG A 72 -20.66 -6.70 -5.59
CA ARG A 72 -20.59 -7.78 -4.62
C ARG A 72 -20.94 -9.05 -5.38
N LYS A 73 -19.95 -9.92 -5.60
CA LYS A 73 -20.18 -11.28 -6.10
C LYS A 73 -21.18 -11.94 -5.15
N ASP A 74 -22.42 -12.03 -5.60
CA ASP A 74 -23.52 -12.66 -4.90
C ASP A 74 -23.15 -14.12 -4.67
N ARG A 75 -22.63 -14.45 -3.48
CA ARG A 75 -22.31 -15.84 -3.09
C ARG A 75 -23.59 -16.66 -2.82
N SER A 76 -24.75 -16.04 -2.91
CA SER A 76 -26.07 -16.62 -2.62
C SER A 76 -26.60 -17.56 -3.71
N GLN A 77 -26.01 -17.60 -4.91
CA GLN A 77 -26.47 -18.50 -5.99
C GLN A 77 -25.81 -19.89 -6.02
N THR A 78 -25.16 -20.33 -4.93
CA THR A 78 -24.48 -21.64 -4.90
C THR A 78 -25.30 -22.77 -4.26
N HIS A 79 -26.54 -22.50 -3.83
CA HIS A 79 -27.44 -23.53 -3.29
C HIS A 79 -28.83 -23.48 -3.97
N LEU A 80 -28.86 -23.83 -5.26
CA LEU A 80 -30.05 -24.37 -5.91
C LEU A 80 -29.64 -25.62 -6.66
N ARG A 81 -29.57 -26.74 -5.93
CA ARG A 81 -29.75 -28.09 -6.45
C ARG A 81 -30.11 -29.02 -5.31
#